data_AF-O82942-F1
#
_entry.id   AF-O82942-F1
#
_cell.length_a   1.000
_cell.length_b   1.000
_cell.length_c   1.000
_cell.angle_alpha   90.00
_cell.angle_beta   90.00
_cell.angle_gamma   90.00
#
_symmetry.space_group_name_H-M   'P 1'
#
loop_
_entity.id
_entity.type
_entity.pdbx_description
1 polymer ?
#
loop_
_entity_poly.entity_id
_entity_poly.type
_entity_poly.pdbx_seq_one_letter_code
_entity_poly.pdbx_strand_id
1 'polypeptide(L)' 'LDEVEATPARMHRELPWDEDARARFDAFVESQPVLVRISAAERLRDAAERAARTAGEERVTVERVEATQSTLI' A
#
# COMPACT_ATOMS: atom_id res chain seq x y z
N LEU A 1 3.65 -23.69 -13.01
CA LEU A 1 4.10 -22.39 -12.49
C LEU A 1 2.98 -21.44 -12.85
N ASP A 2 2.13 -21.13 -11.89
CA ASP A 2 0.89 -20.37 -12.10
C ASP A 2 1.19 -18.99 -12.66
N GLU A 3 0.86 -18.82 -13.93
CA GLU A 3 0.84 -17.55 -14.64
C GLU A 3 -0.41 -16.81 -14.21
N VAL A 4 -0.29 -16.01 -13.14
CA VAL A 4 -1.32 -15.04 -12.79
C VAL A 4 -1.14 -13.86 -13.74
N GLU A 5 -2.01 -13.80 -14.76
CA GLU A 5 -2.16 -12.66 -15.65
C GLU A 5 -2.23 -11.38 -14.81
N ALA A 6 -1.19 -10.56 -14.90
CA ALA A 6 -1.20 -9.21 -14.39
C ALA A 6 -2.31 -8.46 -15.14
N THR A 7 -3.47 -8.36 -14.51
CA THR A 7 -4.53 -7.42 -14.89
C THR A 7 -3.84 -6.07 -15.08
N PRO A 8 -4.08 -5.32 -16.17
CA PRO A 8 -3.36 -4.07 -16.42
C PRO A 8 -3.79 -3.07 -15.35
N ALA A 9 -3.15 -3.13 -14.19
CA ALA A 9 -3.25 -2.16 -13.14
C ALA A 9 -2.87 -0.85 -13.81
N ARG A 10 -3.83 0.08 -13.80
CA ARG A 10 -3.69 1.44 -14.32
C ARG A 10 -2.24 1.88 -14.21
N MET A 11 -1.62 2.27 -15.32
CA MET A 11 -0.26 2.83 -15.39
C MET A 11 -0.20 4.19 -14.66
N HIS A 12 -0.63 4.24 -13.41
CA HIS A 12 -0.29 5.30 -12.49
C HIS A 12 1.11 4.95 -12.01
N ARG A 13 2.05 5.85 -12.27
CA ARG A 13 3.40 5.75 -11.74
C ARG A 13 3.30 5.57 -10.22
N GLU A 14 3.85 4.46 -9.72
CA GLU A 14 3.96 4.21 -8.29
C GLU A 14 4.68 5.41 -7.66
N LEU A 15 4.13 5.92 -6.55
CA LEU A 15 4.78 6.99 -5.82
C LEU A 15 5.98 6.39 -5.06
N PRO A 16 7.11 7.11 -4.96
CA PRO A 16 8.16 6.71 -4.02
C PRO A 16 7.61 6.71 -2.58
N TRP A 17 8.17 5.86 -1.73
CA TRP A 17 7.79 5.75 -0.32
C TRP A 17 8.93 6.24 0.54
N ASP A 18 8.61 6.97 1.61
CA ASP A 18 9.59 7.22 2.66
C ASP A 18 9.93 5.92 3.41
N GLU A 19 11.11 5.86 4.02
CA GLU A 19 11.61 4.65 4.68
C GLU A 19 10.72 4.24 5.87
N ASP A 20 10.21 5.21 6.61
CA ASP A 20 9.28 5.02 7.73
C ASP A 20 7.90 4.52 7.25
N ALA A 21 7.40 5.04 6.13
CA ALA A 21 6.18 4.56 5.49
C ALA A 21 6.32 3.09 5.06
N ARG A 22 7.48 2.73 4.49
CA ARG A 22 7.80 1.34 4.13
C ARG A 22 7.83 0.44 5.38
N ALA A 23 8.56 0.84 6.42
CA ALA A 23 8.65 0.08 7.66
C ALA A 23 7.27 -0.14 8.30
N ARG A 24 6.41 0.89 8.28
CA ARG A 24 5.06 0.82 8.83
C ARG A 24 4.12 -0.08 8.03
N PHE A 25 4.28 -0.08 6.71
CA PHE A 25 3.58 -1.00 5.80
C PHE A 25 4.01 -2.45 6.03
N ASP A 26 5.32 -2.70 6.10
CA ASP A 26 5.85 -4.05 6.32
C ASP A 26 5.36 -4.61 7.66
N ALA A 27 5.40 -3.81 8.73
CA ALA A 27 4.87 -4.19 10.04
C ALA A 27 3.37 -4.54 10.01
N PHE A 28 2.56 -3.80 9.24
CA PHE A 28 1.15 -4.12 9.04
C PHE A 28 0.96 -5.44 8.29
N VAL A 29 1.72 -5.69 7.23
CA VAL A 29 1.63 -6.92 6.44
C VAL A 29 2.05 -8.12 7.30
N GLU A 30 3.12 -7.99 8.08
CA GLU A 30 3.58 -9.03 8.99
C GLU A 30 2.55 -9.38 10.06
N SER A 31 1.77 -8.40 10.53
CA SER A 31 0.70 -8.62 11.51
C SER A 31 -0.53 -9.34 10.94
N GLN A 32 -0.66 -9.45 9.62
CA GLN A 32 -1.80 -10.15 9.01
C GLN A 32 -1.60 -11.68 8.99
N PRO A 33 -2.70 -12.46 9.09
CA PRO A 33 -2.66 -13.90 8.82
C PRO A 33 -2.06 -14.20 7.44
N VAL A 34 -1.20 -15.22 7.36
CA VAL A 34 -0.42 -15.54 6.15
C VAL A 34 -1.29 -15.63 4.88
N LEU A 35 -2.48 -16.24 4.99
CA LEU A 35 -3.41 -16.43 3.88
C LEU A 35 -3.95 -15.13 3.26
N VAL A 36 -3.89 -14.01 3.99
CA VAL A 36 -4.43 -12.71 3.54
C VAL A 36 -3.35 -11.63 3.39
N ARG A 37 -2.07 -11.95 3.61
CA ARG A 37 -0.98 -10.95 3.55
C ARG A 37 -0.89 -10.25 2.20
N ILE A 38 -0.99 -10.99 1.10
CA ILE A 38 -0.89 -10.43 -0.26
C ILE A 38 -2.02 -9.44 -0.52
N SER A 39 -3.27 -9.84 -0.30
CA SER A 39 -4.42 -8.97 -0.56
C SER A 39 -4.52 -7.81 0.43
N ALA A 40 -4.08 -7.97 1.68
CA ALA A 40 -3.99 -6.88 2.64
C ALA A 40 -2.89 -5.87 2.25
N ALA A 41 -1.72 -6.34 1.80
CA ALA A 41 -0.64 -5.52 1.31
C ALA A 41 -1.07 -4.68 0.10
N GLU A 42 -1.69 -5.30 -0.90
CA GLU A 42 -2.21 -4.60 -2.08
C GLU A 42 -3.24 -3.53 -1.69
N ARG A 43 -4.20 -3.87 -0.83
CA ARG A 43 -5.24 -2.94 -0.39
C ARG A 43 -4.66 -1.72 0.31
N LEU A 44 -3.72 -1.91 1.24
CA LEU A 44 -3.09 -0.81 1.96
C LEU A 44 -2.22 0.03 1.03
N ARG A 45 -1.38 -0.58 0.19
CA ARG A 45 -0.52 0.15 -0.77
C ARG A 45 -1.36 1.03 -1.68
N ASP A 46 -2.35 0.44 -2.33
CA ASP A 46 -3.17 1.14 -3.30
C ASP A 46 -3.96 2.28 -2.66
N ALA A 47 -4.44 2.07 -1.42
CA ALA A 47 -5.18 3.11 -0.70
C ALA A 47 -4.26 4.23 -0.20
N ALA A 48 -3.06 3.91 0.31
CA ALA A 48 -2.08 4.90 0.75
C ALA A 48 -1.58 5.76 -0.42
N GLU A 49 -1.25 5.14 -1.56
CA GLU A 49 -0.85 5.89 -2.75
C GLU A 49 -1.98 6.74 -3.33
N ARG A 50 -3.23 6.23 -3.32
CA ARG A 50 -4.39 7.06 -3.71
C ARG A 50 -4.53 8.25 -2.77
N ALA A 51 -4.40 8.06 -1.47
CA ALA A 51 -4.49 9.13 -0.48
C ALA A 51 -3.39 10.19 -0.67
N ALA A 52 -2.15 9.76 -0.92
CA ALA A 52 -1.02 10.65 -1.21
C ALA A 52 -1.27 11.47 -2.50
N ARG A 53 -1.68 10.80 -3.59
CA ARG A 53 -2.04 11.47 -4.86
C ARG A 53 -3.18 12.48 -4.68
N THR A 54 -4.23 12.11 -3.95
CA THR A 54 -5.37 13.00 -3.68
C THR A 54 -4.97 14.24 -2.87
N ALA A 55 -3.94 14.13 -2.02
CA ALA A 55 -3.40 15.26 -1.29
C ALA A 55 -2.31 16.05 -2.02
N GLY A 56 -1.94 15.64 -3.24
CA GLY A 56 -0.87 16.29 -4.01
C GLY A 56 0.54 16.00 -3.47
N GLU A 57 0.70 14.93 -2.69
CA GLU A 57 2.01 14.50 -2.20
C GLU A 57 2.77 13.75 -3.30
N GLU A 58 4.07 14.03 -3.41
CA GLU A 58 4.95 13.39 -4.41
C GLU A 58 5.49 12.03 -3.94
N ARG A 59 5.19 11.64 -2.69
CA ARG A 59 5.64 10.40 -2.06
C ARG A 59 4.61 9.93 -1.03
N VAL A 60 4.66 8.65 -0.68
CA VAL A 60 3.87 8.10 0.42
C VAL A 60 4.63 8.27 1.73
N THR A 61 4.06 9.06 2.64
CA THR A 61 4.60 9.28 3.99
C THR A 61 4.00 8.29 5.00
N VAL A 62 4.62 8.17 6.17
CA VAL A 62 4.10 7.31 7.25
C VAL A 62 2.70 7.72 7.69
N GLU A 63 2.39 9.02 7.73
CA GLU A 63 1.07 9.52 8.10
C GLU A 63 -0.02 9.03 7.14
N ARG A 64 0.28 8.92 5.84
CA ARG A 64 -0.65 8.36 4.85
C ARG A 64 -0.91 6.89 5.08
N VAL A 65 0.13 6.12 5.41
CA VAL A 65 0.01 4.70 5.72
C VAL A 65 -0.86 4.50 6.97
N GLU A 66 -0.61 5.26 8.03
CA GLU A 66 -1.35 5.13 9.29
C GLU A 66 -2.80 5.58 9.17
N ALA A 67 -3.07 6.70 8.50
CA ALA A 67 -4.43 7.17 8.26
C ALA A 67 -5.23 6.17 7.41
N THR A 68 -4.59 5.60 6.39
CA THR A 68 -5.21 4.59 5.53
C THR A 68 -5.47 3.29 6.29
N GLN A 69 -4.49 2.81 7.06
CA GLN A 69 -4.65 1.60 7.86
C GLN A 69 -5.80 1.72 8.85
N SER A 70 -5.93 2.87 9.51
CA SER A 70 -7.01 3.12 10.49
C SER A 70 -8.40 3.09 9.86
N THR A 71 -8.51 3.26 8.53
CA THR A 71 -9.77 3.19 7.79
C THR A 71 -10.09 1.76 7.30
N LEU A 72 -9.10 0.87 7.28
CA LEU A 72 -9.24 -0.51 6.80
C LEU A 72 -9.61 -1.52 7.90
N ILE A 73 -9.45 -1.14 9.16
CA ILE A 73 -9.81 -1.92 10.36
C ILE A 73 -11.21 -1.54 10.83
#